data_AF-A0A7C1KHY6-F1
#
_entry.id   AF-A0A7C1KHY6-F1
#
_cell.length_a   1.000
_cell.length_b   1.000
_cell.length_c   1.000
_cell.angle_alpha   90.00
_cell.angle_beta   90.00
_cell.angle_gamma   90.00
#
_symmetry.space_group_name_H-M   'P 1'
#
loop_
_entity.id
_entity.type
_entity.pdbx_description
1 polymer ?
#
loop_
_entity_poly.entity_id
_entity_poly.type
_entity_poly.pdbx_seq_one_letter_code
_entity_poly.pdbx_strand_id
1 'polypeptide(L)'
;MHDPFLPETSGGMRVTIQRRTPTVPKPYVPAIGPSLRVLLYALFGGFAFLGATGFYLLVISILNRLFPQHLFTNPFTFWMLILHVGLGILGTIPFVFFGVWHWWTARKRENRAAIRWGLVLLSSGLVVIGTGFALIQIDQLPQLPTGTWSRTVVYLLHVLLPLVCVLLYVFHRKAGPRIRWQYGKYWGGVTAVVVGGMAAAHFVDPQQFGKEGPAEGMQYFFPSEARTADGNFIPAHALMMDEYCARCHQDV
;
A
#
# COMPACT_ATOMS: atom_id res chain seq x y z
N MET A 1 -87.22 38.23 -5.22
CA MET A 1 -86.84 37.37 -4.09
C MET A 1 -85.39 37.68 -3.77
N HIS A 2 -85.17 38.39 -2.67
CA HIS A 2 -83.87 38.53 -2.02
C HIS A 2 -83.52 37.19 -1.36
N ASP A 3 -82.26 36.76 -1.46
CA ASP A 3 -81.55 36.30 -0.26
C ASP A 3 -80.04 36.63 -0.40
N PRO A 4 -79.40 37.26 0.59
CA PRO A 4 -78.01 37.71 0.58
C PRO A 4 -77.09 36.75 1.38
N PHE A 5 -75.83 37.13 1.55
CA PHE A 5 -74.83 36.53 2.46
C PHE A 5 -74.23 35.17 2.05
N LEU A 6 -73.05 35.24 1.45
CA LEU A 6 -71.94 34.42 1.91
C LEU A 6 -70.79 35.33 2.38
N PRO A 7 -70.22 35.09 3.57
CA PRO A 7 -69.22 35.95 4.16
C PRO A 7 -67.86 35.77 3.48
N GLU A 8 -67.23 36.91 3.23
CA GLU A 8 -65.84 37.06 2.83
C GLU A 8 -64.94 36.58 3.97
N THR A 9 -64.44 35.34 3.91
CA THR A 9 -63.39 34.89 4.84
C THR A 9 -62.31 34.10 4.11
N SER A 10 -61.16 34.74 3.98
CA SER A 10 -59.88 34.31 4.55
C SER A 10 -58.75 34.78 3.65
N GLY A 11 -57.87 35.59 4.23
CA GLY A 11 -56.68 36.10 3.60
C GLY A 11 -55.83 34.96 3.06
N GLY A 12 -55.93 34.73 1.75
CA GLY A 12 -55.00 33.91 1.02
C GLY A 12 -53.64 34.58 1.06
N MET A 13 -52.77 34.13 1.95
CA MET A 13 -51.35 34.46 1.91
C MET A 13 -50.83 34.04 0.53
N ARG A 14 -50.68 35.02 -0.38
CA ARG A 14 -50.06 34.82 -1.69
C ARG A 14 -48.61 34.41 -1.46
N VAL A 15 -48.37 33.10 -1.37
CA VAL A 15 -47.03 32.53 -1.41
C VAL A 15 -46.47 32.83 -2.79
N THR A 16 -45.74 33.95 -2.87
CA THR A 16 -45.03 34.33 -4.09
C THR A 16 -43.79 33.46 -4.14
N ILE A 17 -43.88 32.31 -4.80
CA ILE A 17 -42.72 31.48 -5.10
C ILE A 17 -41.86 32.28 -6.08
N GLN A 18 -40.89 33.04 -5.56
CA GLN A 18 -39.83 33.62 -6.38
C GLN A 18 -39.07 32.45 -7.01
N ARG A 19 -39.40 32.11 -8.26
CA ARG A 19 -38.54 31.29 -9.11
C ARG A 19 -37.20 32.02 -9.17
N ARG A 20 -36.20 31.54 -8.42
CA ARG A 20 -34.81 31.93 -8.63
C ARG A 20 -34.53 31.73 -10.12
N THR A 21 -34.18 32.82 -10.79
CA THR A 21 -33.66 32.77 -12.15
C THR A 21 -32.49 31.77 -12.14
N PRO A 22 -32.49 30.75 -13.01
CA PRO A 22 -31.41 29.78 -13.05
C PRO A 22 -30.13 30.54 -13.40
N THR A 23 -29.23 30.67 -12.42
CA THR A 23 -27.91 31.26 -12.62
C THR A 23 -27.17 30.42 -13.66
N VAL A 24 -26.66 31.06 -14.71
CA VAL A 24 -25.87 30.40 -15.75
C VAL A 24 -24.77 29.55 -15.07
N PRO A 25 -24.69 28.24 -15.35
CA PRO A 25 -23.66 27.40 -14.75
C PRO A 25 -22.28 27.94 -15.13
N LYS A 26 -21.46 28.29 -14.13
CA LYS A 26 -20.06 28.70 -14.38
C LYS A 26 -19.34 27.57 -15.14
N PRO A 27 -18.54 27.86 -16.19
CA PRO A 27 -17.78 26.85 -16.91
C PRO A 27 -16.90 26.03 -15.95
N TYR A 28 -16.85 24.72 -16.12
CA TYR A 28 -16.01 23.86 -15.28
C TYR A 28 -14.53 24.16 -15.56
N VAL A 29 -13.83 24.71 -14.56
CA VAL A 29 -12.38 24.90 -14.60
C VAL A 29 -11.70 23.77 -13.82
N PRO A 30 -10.93 22.89 -14.48
CA PRO A 30 -10.19 21.83 -13.81
C PRO A 30 -9.33 22.38 -12.67
N ALA A 31 -9.31 21.67 -11.54
CA ALA A 31 -8.46 22.04 -10.39
C ALA A 31 -6.97 21.75 -10.63
N ILE A 32 -6.66 20.96 -11.66
CA ILE A 32 -5.32 20.44 -11.93
C ILE A 32 -4.94 20.89 -13.34
N GLY A 33 -3.87 21.69 -13.41
CA GLY A 33 -3.25 22.11 -14.67
C GLY A 33 -2.57 20.95 -15.42
N PRO A 34 -2.14 21.16 -16.67
CA PRO A 34 -1.60 20.10 -17.52
C PRO A 34 -0.33 19.43 -16.95
N SER A 35 0.63 20.20 -16.42
CA SER A 35 1.85 19.66 -15.80
C SER A 35 1.55 18.86 -14.53
N LEU A 36 0.68 19.39 -13.67
CA LEU A 36 0.27 18.73 -12.43
C LEU A 36 -0.52 17.43 -12.70
N ARG A 37 -1.15 17.32 -13.87
CA ARG A 37 -1.86 16.10 -14.30
C ARG A 37 -0.89 14.97 -14.64
N VAL A 38 0.24 15.26 -15.26
CA VAL A 38 1.29 14.25 -15.54
C VAL A 38 1.83 13.71 -14.22
N LEU A 39 2.14 14.59 -13.27
CA LEU A 39 2.58 14.20 -11.94
C LEU A 39 1.54 13.35 -11.21
N LEU A 40 0.25 13.70 -11.32
CA LEU A 40 -0.83 12.90 -10.74
C LEU A 40 -0.85 11.46 -11.30
N TYR A 41 -0.70 11.29 -12.61
CA TYR A 41 -0.68 9.95 -13.20
C TYR A 41 0.56 9.16 -12.79
N ALA A 42 1.72 9.81 -12.70
CA ALA A 42 2.92 9.19 -12.14
C ALA A 42 2.71 8.73 -10.68
N LEU A 43 2.08 9.57 -9.85
CA LEU A 43 1.73 9.21 -8.48
C LEU A 43 0.74 8.04 -8.41
N PHE A 44 -0.28 8.00 -9.26
CA PHE A 44 -1.19 6.84 -9.30
C PHE A 44 -0.48 5.56 -9.71
N GLY A 45 0.42 5.62 -10.70
CA GLY A 45 1.27 4.48 -11.06
C GLY A 45 2.15 4.04 -9.88
N GLY A 46 2.84 5.00 -9.24
CA GLY A 46 3.69 4.73 -8.07
C GLY A 46 2.91 4.09 -6.92
N PHE A 47 1.73 4.64 -6.57
CA PHE A 47 0.87 4.06 -5.53
C PHE A 47 0.31 2.69 -5.91
N ALA A 48 0.03 2.44 -7.18
CA ALA A 48 -0.39 1.13 -7.67
C ALA A 48 0.72 0.08 -7.46
N PHE A 49 1.98 0.43 -7.75
CA PHE A 49 3.13 -0.46 -7.48
C PHE A 49 3.44 -0.62 -5.99
N LEU A 50 3.39 0.46 -5.21
CA LEU A 50 3.51 0.40 -3.75
C LEU A 50 2.43 -0.46 -3.12
N GLY A 51 1.19 -0.35 -3.58
CA GLY A 51 0.07 -1.17 -3.14
C GLY A 51 0.28 -2.65 -3.46
N ALA A 52 0.74 -2.97 -4.66
CA ALA A 52 0.99 -4.37 -5.07
C ALA A 52 2.13 -5.02 -4.27
N THR A 53 3.26 -4.31 -4.13
CA THR A 53 4.41 -4.79 -3.33
C THR A 53 4.07 -4.88 -1.84
N GLY A 54 3.34 -3.90 -1.30
CA GLY A 54 2.87 -3.93 0.09
C GLY A 54 1.89 -5.07 0.35
N PHE A 55 0.98 -5.35 -0.59
CA PHE A 55 0.07 -6.49 -0.51
C PHE A 55 0.82 -7.82 -0.54
N TYR A 56 1.81 -7.98 -1.42
CA TYR A 56 2.70 -9.15 -1.43
C TYR A 56 3.41 -9.35 -0.08
N LEU A 57 4.03 -8.30 0.47
CA LEU A 57 4.72 -8.38 1.76
C LEU A 57 3.77 -8.72 2.91
N LEU A 58 2.54 -8.21 2.88
CA LEU A 58 1.49 -8.57 3.84
C LEU A 58 1.12 -10.04 3.72
N VAL A 59 0.92 -10.56 2.50
CA VAL A 59 0.62 -11.98 2.26
C VAL A 59 1.73 -12.88 2.82
N ILE A 60 2.99 -12.60 2.49
CA ILE A 60 4.14 -13.37 3.01
C ILE A 60 4.23 -13.26 4.54
N SER A 61 3.97 -12.09 5.12
CA SER A 61 3.92 -11.92 6.58
C SER A 61 2.83 -12.76 7.23
N ILE A 62 1.65 -12.86 6.61
CA ILE A 62 0.55 -13.73 7.08
C ILE A 62 0.92 -15.20 6.93
N LEU A 63 1.47 -15.62 5.79
CA LEU A 63 1.87 -17.01 5.55
C LEU A 63 2.91 -17.49 6.56
N ASN A 64 3.94 -16.69 6.85
CA ASN A 64 4.93 -17.01 7.90
C ASN A 64 4.28 -17.16 9.29
N ARG A 65 3.19 -16.44 9.59
CA ARG A 65 2.45 -16.58 10.86
C ARG A 65 1.55 -17.80 10.90
N LEU A 66 0.92 -18.15 9.76
CA LEU A 66 -0.01 -19.27 9.67
C LEU A 66 0.72 -20.62 9.58
N PHE A 67 1.91 -20.64 8.98
CA PHE A 67 2.70 -21.85 8.78
C PHE A 67 4.13 -21.66 9.32
N PRO A 68 4.33 -21.66 10.65
CA PRO A 68 5.63 -21.36 11.26
C PRO A 68 6.73 -22.38 10.92
N GLN A 69 6.35 -23.57 10.44
CA GLN A 69 7.29 -24.61 10.00
C GLN A 69 7.85 -24.37 8.58
N HIS A 70 7.30 -23.39 7.85
CA HIS A 70 7.73 -23.03 6.51
C HIS A 70 8.28 -21.58 6.50
N LEU A 71 9.50 -21.40 6.02
CA LEU A 71 10.07 -20.06 5.79
C LEU A 71 9.65 -19.54 4.42
N PHE A 72 8.66 -18.64 4.37
CA PHE A 72 8.29 -17.93 3.14
C PHE A 72 9.22 -16.74 2.86
N THR A 73 9.88 -16.22 3.90
CA THR A 73 10.86 -15.14 3.77
C THR A 73 12.14 -15.66 3.12
N ASN A 74 12.44 -15.16 1.93
CA ASN A 74 13.56 -15.57 1.10
C ASN A 74 14.19 -14.34 0.38
N PRO A 75 15.26 -14.50 -0.42
CA PRO A 75 15.89 -13.37 -1.12
C PRO A 75 14.92 -12.57 -2.01
N PHE A 76 13.95 -13.22 -2.64
CA PHE A 76 12.92 -12.53 -3.44
C PHE A 76 12.04 -11.62 -2.58
N THR A 77 11.64 -12.08 -1.39
CA THR A 77 10.93 -11.26 -0.41
C THR A 77 11.74 -10.04 0.01
N PHE A 78 13.05 -10.21 0.20
CA PHE A 78 13.95 -9.10 0.51
C PHE A 78 14.07 -8.09 -0.64
N TRP A 79 14.19 -8.55 -1.88
CA TRP A 79 14.15 -7.66 -3.06
C TRP A 79 12.83 -6.90 -3.18
N MET A 80 11.70 -7.55 -2.91
CA MET A 80 10.39 -6.90 -2.87
C MET A 80 10.29 -5.85 -1.76
N LEU A 81 10.90 -6.10 -0.58
CA LEU A 81 11.01 -5.11 0.48
C LEU A 81 11.84 -3.90 0.05
N ILE A 82 13.02 -4.12 -0.55
CA ILE A 82 13.87 -3.04 -1.08
C ILE A 82 13.11 -2.22 -2.12
N LEU A 83 12.41 -2.89 -3.05
CA LEU A 83 11.60 -2.22 -4.06
C LEU A 83 10.51 -1.36 -3.41
N HIS A 84 9.78 -1.91 -2.43
CA HIS A 84 8.73 -1.19 -1.72
C HIS A 84 9.27 0.05 -0.99
N VAL A 85 10.35 -0.10 -0.23
CA VAL A 85 11.01 0.98 0.50
C VAL A 85 11.56 2.03 -0.48
N GLY A 86 12.27 1.60 -1.52
CA GLY A 86 12.84 2.49 -2.55
C GLY A 86 11.77 3.30 -3.28
N LEU A 87 10.67 2.66 -3.69
CA LEU A 87 9.52 3.36 -4.29
C LEU A 87 8.87 4.33 -3.31
N GLY A 88 8.78 3.98 -2.02
CA GLY A 88 8.21 4.85 -0.98
C GLY A 88 9.05 6.11 -0.75
N ILE A 89 10.37 5.94 -0.67
CA ILE A 89 11.32 7.05 -0.53
C ILE A 89 11.26 7.95 -1.77
N LEU A 90 11.40 7.37 -2.97
CA LEU A 90 11.35 8.12 -4.22
C LEU A 90 10.01 8.84 -4.41
N GLY A 91 8.91 8.20 -4.02
CA GLY A 91 7.55 8.73 -4.11
C GLY A 91 7.23 9.84 -3.09
N THR A 92 8.02 9.98 -2.03
CA THR A 92 7.76 10.95 -0.94
C THR A 92 7.79 12.38 -1.44
N ILE A 93 8.88 12.79 -2.10
CA ILE A 93 9.04 14.16 -2.63
C ILE A 93 7.93 14.52 -3.62
N PRO A 94 7.65 13.75 -4.69
CA PRO A 94 6.60 14.09 -5.64
C PRO A 94 5.21 14.10 -5.00
N PHE A 95 4.93 13.21 -4.04
CA PHE A 95 3.66 13.20 -3.32
C PHE A 95 3.45 14.47 -2.50
N VAL A 96 4.43 14.84 -1.68
CA VAL A 96 4.35 16.03 -0.83
C VAL A 96 4.25 17.30 -1.69
N PHE A 97 5.09 17.39 -2.72
CA PHE A 97 5.06 18.50 -3.66
C PHE A 97 3.68 18.63 -4.33
N PHE A 98 3.15 17.54 -4.88
CA PHE A 98 1.82 17.53 -5.49
C PHE A 98 0.74 17.94 -4.49
N GLY A 99 0.74 17.36 -3.29
CA GLY A 99 -0.27 17.63 -2.26
C GLY A 99 -0.31 19.10 -1.83
N VAL A 100 0.85 19.67 -1.52
CA VAL A 100 0.99 21.08 -1.11
C VAL A 100 0.60 22.02 -2.26
N TRP A 101 1.11 21.78 -3.46
CA TRP A 101 0.82 22.63 -4.63
C TRP A 101 -0.66 22.56 -5.04
N HIS A 102 -1.23 21.35 -5.04
CA HIS A 102 -2.65 21.14 -5.32
C HIS A 102 -3.54 21.85 -4.30
N TRP A 103 -3.20 21.75 -3.01
CA TRP A 103 -3.91 22.49 -1.97
C TRP A 103 -3.77 24.01 -2.14
N TRP A 104 -2.55 24.51 -2.39
CA TRP A 104 -2.28 25.95 -2.53
C TRP A 104 -3.12 26.59 -3.65
N THR A 105 -3.24 25.90 -4.78
CA THR A 105 -4.02 26.35 -5.94
C THR A 105 -5.53 26.19 -5.73
N ALA A 106 -5.96 25.21 -4.93
CA ALA A 106 -7.38 24.94 -4.66
C ALA A 106 -7.97 25.66 -3.43
N ARG A 107 -7.14 26.21 -2.52
CA ARG A 107 -7.57 26.74 -1.21
C ARG A 107 -8.63 27.84 -1.24
N LYS A 108 -8.75 28.56 -2.37
CA LYS A 108 -9.74 29.63 -2.57
C LYS A 108 -11.06 29.17 -3.20
N ARG A 109 -11.21 27.88 -3.53
CA ARG A 109 -12.44 27.36 -4.15
C ARG A 109 -13.63 27.33 -3.17
N GLU A 110 -14.83 27.49 -3.71
CA GLU A 110 -16.09 27.57 -2.95
C GLU A 110 -16.42 26.25 -2.21
N ASN A 111 -16.07 25.10 -2.79
CA ASN A 111 -16.31 23.80 -2.17
C ASN A 111 -15.32 23.51 -1.04
N ARG A 112 -15.66 23.97 0.17
CA ARG A 112 -14.86 23.76 1.38
C ARG A 112 -14.76 22.30 1.81
N ALA A 113 -15.78 21.49 1.54
CA ALA A 113 -15.77 20.07 1.89
C ALA A 113 -14.67 19.32 1.13
N ALA A 114 -14.54 19.55 -0.18
CA ALA A 114 -13.49 18.93 -1.00
C ALA A 114 -12.07 19.32 -0.51
N ILE A 115 -11.88 20.59 -0.11
CA ILE A 115 -10.62 21.08 0.45
C ILE A 115 -10.31 20.38 1.77
N ARG A 116 -11.28 20.25 2.68
CA ARG A 116 -11.11 19.55 3.97
C ARG A 116 -10.74 18.08 3.76
N TRP A 117 -11.47 17.35 2.92
CA TRP A 117 -11.14 15.96 2.60
C TRP A 117 -9.77 15.82 1.96
N GLY A 118 -9.36 16.78 1.12
CA GLY A 118 -8.03 16.81 0.52
C GLY A 118 -6.92 17.02 1.55
N LEU A 119 -7.13 17.90 2.52
CA LEU A 119 -6.19 18.09 3.64
C LEU A 119 -6.10 16.85 4.53
N VAL A 120 -7.23 16.23 4.88
CA VAL A 120 -7.24 14.98 5.65
C VAL A 120 -6.49 13.87 4.89
N LEU A 121 -6.72 13.73 3.59
CA LEU A 121 -5.99 12.78 2.75
C LEU A 121 -4.48 13.06 2.72
N LEU A 122 -4.08 14.33 2.56
CA LEU A 122 -2.66 14.72 2.58
C LEU A 122 -2.02 14.39 3.92
N SER A 123 -2.66 14.75 5.03
CA SER A 123 -2.18 14.45 6.38
C SER A 123 -2.09 12.94 6.63
N SER A 124 -3.08 12.15 6.23
CA SER A 124 -3.02 10.69 6.33
C SER A 124 -1.87 10.10 5.49
N GLY A 125 -1.64 10.62 4.28
CA GLY A 125 -0.49 10.22 3.45
C GLY A 125 0.85 10.55 4.11
N LEU A 126 0.98 11.71 4.77
CA LEU A 126 2.18 12.06 5.55
C LEU A 126 2.41 11.09 6.73
N VAL A 127 1.34 10.63 7.39
CA VAL A 127 1.44 9.60 8.43
C VAL A 127 1.86 8.25 7.84
N VAL A 128 1.35 7.85 6.67
CA VAL A 128 1.84 6.63 5.97
C VAL A 128 3.33 6.74 5.66
N ILE A 129 3.79 7.89 5.18
CA ILE A 129 5.22 8.15 4.92
C ILE A 129 6.03 8.05 6.21
N GLY A 130 5.62 8.76 7.27
CA GLY A 130 6.32 8.74 8.55
C GLY A 130 6.39 7.35 9.18
N THR A 131 5.30 6.58 9.12
CA THR A 131 5.27 5.19 9.58
C THR A 131 6.15 4.28 8.72
N GLY A 132 6.23 4.51 7.41
CA GLY A 132 7.13 3.77 6.52
C GLY A 132 8.59 3.99 6.87
N PHE A 133 9.02 5.26 7.04
CA PHE A 133 10.37 5.58 7.49
C PHE A 133 10.69 5.00 8.87
N ALA A 134 9.74 5.05 9.81
CA ALA A 134 9.92 4.51 11.16
C ALA A 134 10.06 2.97 11.21
N LEU A 135 9.64 2.26 10.16
CA LEU A 135 9.74 0.80 10.08
C LEU A 135 11.04 0.31 9.46
N ILE A 136 11.81 1.19 8.80
CA ILE A 136 13.12 0.87 8.21
C ILE A 136 14.06 0.41 9.32
N GLN A 137 14.73 -0.72 9.08
CA GLN A 137 15.72 -1.29 9.98
C GLN A 137 17.06 -1.30 9.25
N ILE A 138 17.86 -0.26 9.50
CA ILE A 138 19.22 -0.14 8.98
C ILE A 138 20.10 0.09 10.20
N ASP A 139 21.11 -0.76 10.36
CA ASP A 139 22.10 -0.60 11.41
C ASP A 139 22.71 0.80 11.34
N GLN A 140 22.82 1.48 12.49
CA GLN A 140 23.28 2.87 12.66
C GLN A 140 22.22 3.98 12.47
N LEU A 141 20.99 3.66 12.03
CA LEU A 141 19.89 4.62 12.04
C LEU A 141 18.97 4.42 13.27
N PRO A 142 18.26 5.48 13.73
CA PRO A 142 17.22 5.32 14.73
C PRO A 142 16.15 4.34 14.23
N GLN A 143 15.97 3.22 14.94
CA GLN A 143 15.02 2.18 14.56
C GLN A 143 14.12 1.80 15.74
N LEU A 144 12.85 1.51 15.44
CA LEU A 144 11.92 0.99 16.43
C LEU A 144 12.28 -0.46 16.77
N PRO A 145 12.58 -0.78 18.04
CA PRO A 145 12.99 -2.12 18.43
C PRO A 145 11.91 -3.17 18.09
N THR A 146 12.35 -4.33 17.63
CA THR A 146 11.47 -5.47 17.36
C THR A 146 10.80 -5.95 18.64
N GLY A 147 9.59 -6.51 18.53
CA GLY A 147 8.82 -6.99 19.69
C GLY A 147 8.16 -5.91 20.55
N THR A 148 8.35 -4.62 20.25
CA THR A 148 7.73 -3.52 21.02
C THR A 148 6.30 -3.22 20.57
N TRP A 149 5.48 -2.75 21.51
CA TRP A 149 4.13 -2.27 21.21
C TRP A 149 4.15 -1.06 20.25
N SER A 150 5.10 -0.14 20.41
CA SER A 150 5.25 1.02 19.53
C SER A 150 5.46 0.61 18.06
N ARG A 151 6.36 -0.34 17.80
CA ARG A 151 6.56 -0.89 16.45
C ARG A 151 5.30 -1.55 15.91
N THR A 152 4.56 -2.27 16.75
CA THR A 152 3.31 -2.93 16.36
C THR A 152 2.26 -1.91 15.92
N VAL A 153 2.07 -0.83 16.69
CA VAL A 153 1.14 0.25 16.34
C VAL A 153 1.55 0.92 15.03
N VAL A 154 2.84 1.24 14.86
CA VAL A 154 3.37 1.85 13.63
C VAL A 154 3.15 0.92 12.43
N TYR A 155 3.42 -0.38 12.58
CA TYR A 155 3.16 -1.37 11.55
C TYR A 155 1.68 -1.45 11.17
N LEU A 156 0.78 -1.50 12.16
CA LEU A 156 -0.67 -1.53 11.92
C LEU A 156 -1.14 -0.26 11.20
N LEU A 157 -0.65 0.92 11.63
CA LEU A 157 -0.93 2.17 10.93
C LEU A 157 -0.44 2.12 9.48
N HIS A 158 0.78 1.65 9.25
CA HIS A 158 1.35 1.57 7.90
C HIS A 158 0.58 0.63 6.98
N VAL A 159 0.01 -0.45 7.52
CA VAL A 159 -0.78 -1.44 6.75
C VAL A 159 -2.23 -0.97 6.53
N LEU A 160 -2.88 -0.42 7.56
CA LEU A 160 -4.31 -0.10 7.52
C LEU A 160 -4.60 1.30 6.95
N LEU A 161 -3.75 2.28 7.24
CA LEU A 161 -3.99 3.67 6.83
C LEU A 161 -4.01 3.86 5.30
N PRO A 162 -3.23 3.14 4.48
CA PRO A 162 -3.40 3.18 3.02
C PRO A 162 -4.81 2.80 2.55
N LEU A 163 -5.47 1.84 3.21
CA LEU A 163 -6.85 1.46 2.89
C LEU A 163 -7.82 2.62 3.21
N VAL A 164 -7.60 3.28 4.35
CA VAL A 164 -8.33 4.49 4.73
C VAL A 164 -8.09 5.62 3.72
N CYS A 165 -6.86 5.80 3.24
CA CYS A 165 -6.50 6.78 2.22
C CYS A 165 -7.28 6.56 0.91
N VAL A 166 -7.56 5.31 0.51
CA VAL A 166 -8.41 5.02 -0.66
C VAL A 166 -9.82 5.58 -0.44
N LEU A 167 -10.41 5.35 0.74
CA LEU A 167 -11.74 5.88 1.06
C LEU A 167 -11.75 7.42 1.11
N LEU A 168 -10.75 8.02 1.76
CA LEU A 168 -10.56 9.47 1.81
C LEU A 168 -10.40 10.08 0.42
N TYR A 169 -9.67 9.42 -0.47
CA TYR A 169 -9.54 9.82 -1.87
C TYR A 169 -10.89 9.78 -2.60
N VAL A 170 -11.70 8.74 -2.38
CA VAL A 170 -13.05 8.66 -2.95
C VAL A 170 -13.88 9.86 -2.47
N PHE A 171 -13.90 10.18 -1.18
CA PHE A 171 -14.63 11.33 -0.63
C PHE A 171 -14.12 12.66 -1.17
N HIS A 172 -12.80 12.87 -1.17
CA HIS A 172 -12.17 14.08 -1.70
C HIS A 172 -12.57 14.33 -3.16
N ARG A 173 -12.65 13.26 -3.95
CA ARG A 173 -12.85 13.33 -5.40
C ARG A 173 -14.32 13.19 -5.83
N LYS A 174 -15.28 13.15 -4.89
CA LYS A 174 -16.73 13.22 -5.19
C LYS A 174 -17.11 14.52 -5.91
N ALA A 175 -16.38 15.61 -5.67
CA ALA A 175 -16.59 16.90 -6.32
C ALA A 175 -15.90 17.05 -7.70
N GLY A 176 -15.16 16.03 -8.15
CA GLY A 176 -14.44 16.03 -9.43
C GLY A 176 -15.09 15.16 -10.52
N PRO A 177 -14.43 14.99 -11.68
CA PRO A 177 -14.89 14.09 -12.75
C PRO A 177 -15.07 12.66 -12.20
N ARG A 178 -16.06 11.86 -12.63
CA ARG A 178 -16.40 10.54 -12.04
C ARG A 178 -15.23 9.53 -12.01
N ILE A 179 -15.20 8.59 -11.03
CA ILE A 179 -14.15 7.56 -10.92
C ILE A 179 -14.44 6.54 -12.00
N ARG A 180 -13.44 6.27 -12.83
CA ARG A 180 -13.48 5.13 -13.75
C ARG A 180 -13.10 3.87 -12.96
N TRP A 181 -14.08 3.30 -12.27
CA TRP A 181 -13.90 2.13 -11.40
C TRP A 181 -13.33 0.90 -12.13
N GLN A 182 -13.49 0.83 -13.46
CA GLN A 182 -12.89 -0.21 -14.29
C GLN A 182 -11.37 -0.32 -14.08
N TYR A 183 -10.63 0.80 -14.04
CA TYR A 183 -9.18 0.75 -13.81
C TYR A 183 -8.82 0.18 -12.43
N GLY A 184 -9.60 0.52 -11.40
CA GLY A 184 -9.42 -0.05 -10.06
C GLY A 184 -9.68 -1.56 -10.03
N LYS A 185 -10.71 -2.03 -10.75
CA LYS A 185 -11.01 -3.46 -10.90
C LYS A 185 -9.89 -4.20 -11.64
N TYR A 186 -9.42 -3.65 -12.76
CA TYR A 186 -8.32 -4.25 -13.54
C TYR A 186 -7.04 -4.32 -12.71
N TRP A 187 -6.66 -3.21 -12.05
CA TRP A 187 -5.48 -3.20 -11.20
C TRP A 187 -5.61 -4.19 -10.03
N GLY A 188 -6.76 -4.21 -9.34
CA GLY A 188 -6.99 -5.14 -8.24
C GLY A 188 -6.95 -6.61 -8.69
N GLY A 189 -7.56 -6.93 -9.84
CA GLY A 189 -7.54 -8.27 -10.42
C GLY A 189 -6.14 -8.71 -10.83
N VAL A 190 -5.41 -7.87 -11.58
CA VAL A 190 -4.02 -8.14 -11.97
C VAL A 190 -3.12 -8.31 -10.74
N THR A 191 -3.26 -7.43 -9.75
CA THR A 191 -2.48 -7.51 -8.50
C THR A 191 -2.77 -8.81 -7.77
N ALA A 192 -4.04 -9.21 -7.63
CA ALA A 192 -4.41 -10.45 -6.96
C ALA A 192 -3.86 -11.69 -7.68
N VAL A 193 -3.93 -11.74 -9.02
CA VAL A 193 -3.38 -12.86 -9.80
C VAL A 193 -1.86 -12.92 -9.68
N VAL A 194 -1.17 -11.80 -9.87
CA VAL A 194 0.30 -11.74 -9.85
C VAL A 194 0.82 -12.05 -8.44
N VAL A 195 0.28 -11.40 -7.41
CA VAL A 195 0.70 -11.64 -6.02
C VAL A 195 0.33 -13.03 -5.57
N GLY A 196 -0.85 -13.54 -5.94
CA GLY A 196 -1.27 -14.91 -5.64
C GLY A 196 -0.37 -15.95 -6.30
N GLY A 197 -0.01 -15.75 -7.58
CA GLY A 197 0.93 -16.60 -8.30
C GLY A 197 2.33 -16.56 -7.69
N MET A 198 2.83 -15.37 -7.34
CA MET A 198 4.10 -15.23 -6.63
C MET A 198 4.04 -15.97 -5.29
N ALA A 199 3.05 -15.71 -4.44
CA ALA A 199 2.90 -16.38 -3.14
C ALA A 199 2.79 -17.91 -3.27
N ALA A 200 2.05 -18.41 -4.26
CA ALA A 200 1.97 -19.85 -4.55
C ALA A 200 3.33 -20.42 -4.93
N ALA A 201 4.16 -19.68 -5.67
CA ALA A 201 5.50 -20.11 -6.02
C ALA A 201 6.43 -20.27 -4.79
N HIS A 202 6.16 -19.64 -3.65
CA HIS A 202 6.92 -19.89 -2.41
C HIS A 202 6.66 -21.26 -1.80
N PHE A 203 5.59 -21.96 -2.20
CA PHE A 203 5.33 -23.34 -1.77
C PHE A 203 6.05 -24.37 -2.63
N VAL A 204 6.69 -23.94 -3.72
CA VAL A 204 7.40 -24.80 -4.65
C VAL A 204 8.89 -24.54 -4.46
N ASP A 205 9.66 -25.55 -4.08
CA ASP A 205 11.12 -25.46 -4.07
C ASP A 205 11.68 -25.95 -5.40
N PRO A 206 12.16 -25.04 -6.30
CA PRO A 206 12.71 -25.46 -7.57
C PRO A 206 13.97 -26.30 -7.43
N GLN A 207 14.68 -26.20 -6.29
CA GLN A 207 15.90 -26.93 -6.03
C GLN A 207 15.65 -28.39 -5.64
N GLN A 208 14.41 -28.74 -5.28
CA GLN A 208 14.02 -30.13 -5.00
C GLN A 208 13.56 -30.87 -6.26
N PHE A 209 13.30 -30.16 -7.38
CA PHE A 209 12.93 -30.81 -8.62
C PHE A 209 14.08 -31.67 -9.15
N GLY A 210 13.85 -32.99 -9.23
CA GLY A 210 14.82 -33.94 -9.77
C GLY A 210 15.96 -34.32 -8.84
N LYS A 211 15.92 -33.93 -7.55
CA LYS A 211 16.88 -34.40 -6.54
C LYS A 211 16.34 -35.64 -5.83
N GLU A 212 16.94 -36.80 -6.12
CA GLU A 212 16.78 -38.00 -5.28
C GLU A 212 17.77 -37.91 -4.11
N GLY A 213 17.26 -37.76 -2.88
CA GLY A 213 18.09 -37.82 -1.68
C GLY A 213 18.42 -39.28 -1.30
N PRO A 214 19.60 -39.55 -0.71
CA PRO A 214 19.94 -40.91 -0.29
C PRO A 214 18.99 -41.38 0.83
N ALA A 215 18.36 -42.54 0.65
CA ALA A 215 17.39 -43.10 1.60
C ALA A 215 17.93 -43.28 3.04
N GLU A 216 19.26 -43.29 3.17
CA GLU A 216 20.00 -43.60 4.39
C GLU A 216 20.41 -42.35 5.19
N GLY A 217 20.23 -41.13 4.66
CA GLY A 217 20.74 -39.89 5.27
C GLY A 217 20.30 -39.68 6.73
N MET A 218 19.10 -40.13 7.09
CA MET A 218 18.56 -40.07 8.46
C MET A 218 19.27 -41.00 9.45
N GLN A 219 19.85 -42.11 9.00
CA GLN A 219 20.57 -43.04 9.90
C GLN A 219 21.90 -42.45 10.39
N TYR A 220 22.55 -41.62 9.56
CA TYR A 220 23.88 -41.07 9.87
C TYR A 220 23.87 -39.97 10.92
N PHE A 221 22.74 -39.28 11.13
CA PHE A 221 22.65 -38.16 12.07
C PHE A 221 21.84 -38.46 13.33
N PHE A 222 21.24 -39.64 13.47
CA PHE A 222 20.53 -40.02 14.71
C PHE A 222 21.51 -40.16 15.89
N PRO A 223 21.22 -39.62 17.10
CA PRO A 223 19.94 -39.07 17.57
C PRO A 223 19.75 -37.56 17.34
N SER A 224 20.63 -36.88 16.61
CA SER A 224 20.44 -35.47 16.29
C SER A 224 19.38 -35.28 15.19
N GLU A 225 18.50 -34.29 15.35
CA GLU A 225 17.52 -33.90 14.31
C GLU A 225 18.14 -33.03 13.20
N ALA A 226 19.47 -33.06 13.05
CA ALA A 226 20.19 -32.25 12.07
C ALA A 226 19.89 -32.76 10.65
N ARG A 227 19.28 -31.90 9.83
CA ARG A 227 18.99 -32.15 8.41
C ARG A 227 19.30 -30.92 7.58
N THR A 228 19.80 -31.14 6.36
CA THR A 228 19.92 -30.09 5.35
C THR A 228 18.53 -29.73 4.80
N ALA A 229 18.40 -28.53 4.22
CA ALA A 229 17.13 -28.07 3.66
C ALA A 229 16.61 -28.96 2.51
N ASP A 230 17.51 -29.70 1.85
CA ASP A 230 17.20 -30.59 0.73
C ASP A 230 17.34 -32.09 1.08
N GLY A 231 17.60 -32.43 2.35
CA GLY A 231 17.72 -33.82 2.82
C GLY A 231 18.98 -34.56 2.35
N ASN A 232 19.88 -33.89 1.60
CA ASN A 232 21.14 -34.45 1.14
C ASN A 232 22.25 -34.31 2.17
N PHE A 233 23.34 -35.07 2.02
CA PHE A 233 24.56 -34.80 2.77
C PHE A 233 25.12 -33.42 2.42
N ILE A 234 25.66 -32.72 3.42
CA ILE A 234 26.46 -31.52 3.19
C ILE A 234 27.71 -31.97 2.42
N PRO A 235 27.99 -31.44 1.21
CA PRO A 235 29.13 -31.89 0.44
C PRO A 235 30.43 -31.55 1.15
N ALA A 236 31.39 -32.47 1.15
CA ALA A 236 32.63 -32.34 1.91
C ALA A 236 33.37 -31.01 1.65
N HIS A 237 33.39 -30.53 0.42
CA HIS A 237 34.04 -29.25 0.06
C HIS A 237 33.39 -28.02 0.71
N ALA A 238 32.12 -28.10 1.14
CA ALA A 238 31.46 -27.00 1.85
C ALA A 238 31.83 -26.95 3.34
N LEU A 239 32.36 -28.05 3.90
CA LEU A 239 32.82 -28.14 5.30
C LEU A 239 34.35 -28.14 5.42
N MET A 240 35.05 -28.69 4.42
CA MET A 240 36.51 -28.84 4.35
C MET A 240 37.09 -27.71 3.50
N MET A 241 37.07 -26.49 4.03
CA MET A 241 37.51 -25.26 3.37
C MET A 241 38.97 -24.92 3.69
N ASP A 242 39.83 -25.93 3.83
CA ASP A 242 41.22 -25.78 4.31
C ASP A 242 42.03 -24.82 3.44
N GLU A 243 41.90 -24.91 2.11
CA GLU A 243 42.56 -23.98 1.18
C GLU A 243 42.10 -22.53 1.34
N TYR A 244 40.83 -22.29 1.68
CA TYR A 244 40.31 -20.95 1.92
C TYR A 244 40.84 -20.41 3.26
N CYS A 245 40.82 -21.24 4.30
CA CYS A 245 41.37 -20.89 5.61
C CYS A 245 42.87 -20.59 5.52
N ALA A 246 43.65 -21.40 4.80
CA ALA A 246 45.10 -21.23 4.61
C ALA A 246 45.47 -19.95 3.87
N ARG A 247 44.55 -19.32 3.11
CA ARG A 247 44.80 -18.00 2.50
C ARG A 247 44.89 -16.89 3.54
N CYS A 248 44.17 -17.01 4.65
CA CYS A 248 44.15 -16.01 5.73
C CYS A 248 44.96 -16.43 6.96
N HIS A 249 45.25 -17.73 7.11
CA HIS A 249 46.01 -18.34 8.20
C HIS A 249 47.16 -19.17 7.62
N GLN A 250 48.18 -18.48 7.08
CA GLN A 250 49.32 -19.12 6.39
C GLN A 250 50.31 -19.81 7.35
N ASP A 251 50.14 -19.61 8.65
CA ASP A 251 51.05 -19.96 9.73
C ASP A 251 50.48 -21.01 10.70
N VAL A 252 49.33 -21.61 10.36
CA VAL A 252 48.73 -22.75 11.07
C VAL A 252 49.06 -24.06 10.35
#